data_AF-A0A7S0D4L6-F1
#
_entry.id   AF-A0A7S0D4L6-F1
#
_cell.length_a   1.000
_cell.length_b   1.000
_cell.length_c   1.000
_cell.angle_alpha   90.00
_cell.angle_beta   90.00
_cell.angle_gamma   90.00
#
_symmetry.space_group_name_H-M   'P 1'
#
loop_
_entity.id
_entity.type
_entity.pdbx_description
1 polymer ?
#
loop_
_entity_poly.entity_id
_entity_poly.type
_entity_poly.pdbx_seq_one_letter_code
_entity_poly.pdbx_strand_id
1 'polypeptide(L)'
;VAKASAANMASENQLTEHMETIKDSGFNMNTPVPRNMVIKEGFLDKKGQKRGGFKNRFFQLVKIHQGFGVPCITYCIPKLARSAQCIAIIPLVESSCIVVPHPSKDTEFALIVPGRRYELKALNSRERDEWVVVLAQVLKHKVSLTIPQSRELEIPRTKPFSLSTQERQPTMKRVLEGFLDKRKQGRGLGTFRNRFCRLWVDTGDKPMGSISYTTDYRTWEVLGSIDVIPGQTRVEFDLKEKSGRVFTVQNPMQ
;
A
#
# COMPACT_ATOMS: atom_id res chain seq x y z
N VAL A 1 13.97 15.47 -8.24
CA VAL A 1 13.05 16.30 -7.40
C VAL A 1 11.66 16.52 -8.01
N ALA A 2 11.50 17.26 -9.11
CA ALA A 2 10.20 17.85 -9.52
C ALA A 2 9.07 16.84 -9.82
N LYS A 3 9.32 15.80 -10.63
CA LYS A 3 8.29 14.80 -11.01
C LYS A 3 7.60 14.13 -9.81
N ALA A 4 8.34 13.86 -8.74
CA ALA A 4 7.81 13.29 -7.51
C ALA A 4 6.95 14.27 -6.68
N SER A 5 7.06 15.58 -6.89
CA SER A 5 6.11 16.55 -6.32
C SER A 5 4.81 16.61 -7.13
N ALA A 6 4.90 16.55 -8.47
CA ALA A 6 3.72 16.54 -9.34
C ALA A 6 2.84 15.29 -9.11
N ALA A 7 3.44 14.12 -8.92
CA ALA A 7 2.71 12.88 -8.64
C ALA A 7 1.88 12.95 -7.33
N ASN A 8 2.45 13.49 -6.25
CA ASN A 8 1.72 13.68 -4.99
C ASN A 8 0.55 14.67 -5.17
N MET A 9 0.81 15.85 -5.76
CA MET A 9 -0.25 16.85 -6.00
C MET A 9 -1.39 16.29 -6.87
N ALA A 10 -1.08 15.50 -7.91
CA ALA A 10 -2.10 14.84 -8.71
C ALA A 10 -2.97 13.86 -7.88
N SER A 11 -2.39 13.12 -6.94
CA SER A 11 -3.15 12.21 -6.05
C SER A 11 -4.00 12.95 -5.01
N GLU A 12 -3.57 14.14 -4.58
CA GLU A 12 -4.32 14.99 -3.63
C GLU A 12 -5.48 15.73 -4.34
N ASN A 13 -5.29 16.16 -5.59
CA ASN A 13 -6.36 16.67 -6.44
C ASN A 13 -7.40 15.58 -6.73
N GLN A 14 -6.99 14.38 -7.17
CA GLN A 14 -7.91 13.26 -7.40
C GLN A 14 -8.72 12.89 -6.14
N LEU A 15 -8.10 12.93 -4.94
CA LEU A 15 -8.81 12.69 -3.69
C LEU A 15 -9.86 13.78 -3.39
N THR A 16 -9.59 15.02 -3.78
CA THR A 16 -10.50 16.18 -3.61
C THR A 16 -11.69 16.07 -4.56
N GLU A 17 -11.45 15.83 -5.84
CA GLU A 17 -12.47 15.59 -6.88
C GLU A 17 -13.41 14.42 -6.50
N HIS A 18 -12.86 13.32 -5.97
CA HIS A 18 -13.68 12.21 -5.47
C HIS A 18 -14.50 12.58 -4.22
N MET A 19 -13.98 13.46 -3.34
CA MET A 19 -14.72 13.92 -2.17
C MET A 19 -15.80 14.94 -2.51
N GLU A 20 -15.66 15.69 -3.60
CA GLU A 20 -16.70 16.57 -4.14
C GLU A 20 -17.79 15.74 -4.83
N THR A 21 -17.41 14.82 -5.72
CA THR A 21 -18.32 13.84 -6.33
C THR A 21 -19.19 13.09 -5.30
N ILE A 22 -18.64 12.72 -4.15
CA ILE A 22 -19.38 12.07 -3.05
C ILE A 22 -20.37 13.02 -2.36
N LYS A 23 -20.06 14.32 -2.22
CA LYS A 23 -21.03 15.31 -1.69
C LYS A 23 -22.15 15.55 -2.69
N ASP A 24 -21.79 15.76 -3.95
CA ASP A 24 -22.69 16.17 -5.03
C ASP A 24 -23.66 15.05 -5.41
N SER A 25 -23.30 13.79 -5.20
CA SER A 25 -24.22 12.65 -5.29
C SER A 25 -25.28 12.59 -4.19
N GLY A 26 -25.38 13.62 -3.32
CA GLY A 26 -26.32 13.69 -2.21
C GLY A 26 -26.02 12.74 -1.05
N PHE A 27 -24.80 12.19 -0.96
CA PHE A 27 -24.46 11.21 0.07
C PHE A 27 -24.32 11.88 1.45
N ASN A 28 -25.39 11.85 2.24
CA ASN A 28 -25.43 12.44 3.58
C ASN A 28 -25.00 11.41 4.62
N MET A 29 -24.01 11.77 5.46
CA MET A 29 -23.49 10.87 6.51
C MET A 29 -24.55 10.48 7.57
N ASN A 30 -25.63 11.25 7.68
CA ASN A 30 -26.74 11.02 8.60
C ASN A 30 -27.87 10.17 8.01
N THR A 31 -27.87 9.89 6.70
CA THR A 31 -28.85 9.02 6.05
C THR A 31 -28.34 7.58 5.94
N PRO A 32 -29.20 6.56 6.12
CA PRO A 32 -28.83 5.16 5.88
C PRO A 32 -28.29 4.94 4.47
N VAL A 33 -27.19 4.18 4.34
CA VAL A 33 -26.71 3.71 3.04
C VAL A 33 -27.74 2.78 2.40
N PRO A 34 -28.18 3.01 1.15
CA PRO A 34 -29.04 2.08 0.42
C PRO A 34 -28.38 0.70 0.26
N ARG A 35 -29.08 -0.38 0.61
CA ARG A 35 -28.51 -1.75 0.58
C ARG A 35 -27.95 -2.17 -0.78
N ASN A 36 -28.53 -1.68 -1.88
CA ASN A 36 -28.07 -1.94 -3.25
C ASN A 36 -26.77 -1.21 -3.63
N MET A 37 -26.25 -0.32 -2.77
CA MET A 37 -24.93 0.31 -2.92
C MET A 37 -23.83 -0.40 -2.09
N VAL A 38 -24.19 -1.32 -1.19
CA VAL A 38 -23.23 -2.01 -0.31
C VAL A 38 -22.64 -3.23 -1.02
N ILE A 39 -21.31 -3.31 -1.11
CA ILE A 39 -20.56 -4.43 -1.69
C ILE A 39 -20.20 -5.47 -0.61
N LYS A 40 -19.68 -4.99 0.53
CA LYS A 40 -19.40 -5.82 1.72
C LYS A 40 -19.57 -4.97 2.97
N GLU A 41 -20.18 -5.52 4.00
CA GLU A 41 -20.26 -4.92 5.33
C GLU A 41 -19.90 -5.92 6.43
N GLY A 42 -19.51 -5.41 7.60
CA GLY A 42 -19.02 -6.23 8.71
C GLY A 42 -18.43 -5.42 9.86
N PHE A 43 -18.06 -6.10 10.95
CA PHE A 43 -17.42 -5.48 12.10
C PHE A 43 -15.90 -5.69 12.04
N LEU A 44 -15.14 -4.60 11.91
CA LEU A 44 -13.68 -4.65 11.99
C LEU A 44 -13.17 -3.83 13.17
N ASP A 45 -12.16 -4.36 13.85
CA ASP A 45 -11.39 -3.64 14.84
C ASP A 45 -10.48 -2.64 14.13
N LYS A 46 -10.74 -1.34 14.32
CA LYS A 46 -9.95 -0.25 13.71
C LYS A 46 -8.90 0.29 14.66
N LYS A 47 -7.63 0.32 14.27
CA LYS A 47 -6.56 0.92 15.07
C LYS A 47 -6.69 2.44 15.20
N GLY A 48 -6.43 2.95 16.40
CA GLY A 48 -6.50 4.37 16.74
C GLY A 48 -5.19 5.12 16.51
N GLN A 49 -5.17 6.02 15.51
CA GLN A 49 -3.98 6.75 15.03
C GLN A 49 -3.12 7.44 16.11
N LYS A 50 -3.71 7.93 17.21
CA LYS A 50 -2.98 8.57 18.33
C LYS A 50 -2.72 7.69 19.55
N ARG A 51 -3.47 6.59 19.73
CA ARG A 51 -3.46 5.78 20.99
C ARG A 51 -3.12 4.30 20.80
N GLY A 52 -2.82 3.85 19.57
CA GLY A 52 -2.34 2.50 19.27
C GLY A 52 -3.36 1.36 19.38
N GLY A 53 -4.31 1.43 20.32
CA GLY A 53 -5.33 0.41 20.54
C GLY A 53 -6.35 0.31 19.40
N PHE A 54 -6.86 -0.89 19.19
CA PHE A 54 -7.98 -1.20 18.29
C PHE A 54 -9.32 -0.83 18.92
N LYS A 55 -10.32 -0.53 18.09
CA LYS A 55 -11.71 -0.30 18.49
C LYS A 55 -12.67 -0.79 17.40
N ASN A 56 -13.58 -1.70 17.77
CA ASN A 56 -14.58 -2.25 16.87
C ASN A 56 -15.45 -1.15 16.23
N ARG A 57 -15.58 -1.19 14.90
CA ARG A 57 -16.42 -0.32 14.08
C ARG A 57 -17.18 -1.19 13.08
N PHE A 58 -18.43 -0.81 12.79
CA PHE A 58 -19.11 -1.35 11.63
C PHE A 58 -18.58 -0.62 10.39
N PHE A 59 -18.15 -1.38 9.38
CA PHE A 59 -17.61 -0.89 8.12
C PHE A 59 -18.52 -1.31 6.98
N GLN A 60 -18.72 -0.43 6.00
CA GLN A 60 -19.40 -0.75 4.75
C GLN A 60 -18.53 -0.27 3.59
N LEU A 61 -18.16 -1.18 2.70
CA LEU A 61 -17.60 -0.86 1.39
C LEU A 61 -18.77 -0.64 0.44
N VAL A 62 -18.85 0.55 -0.15
CA VAL A 62 -20.01 1.02 -0.91
C VAL A 62 -19.59 1.56 -2.27
N LYS A 63 -20.50 1.48 -3.25
CA LYS A 63 -20.37 2.13 -4.56
C LYS A 63 -21.41 3.24 -4.68
N ILE A 64 -20.97 4.48 -4.59
CA ILE A 64 -21.83 5.66 -4.65
C ILE A 64 -22.06 6.04 -6.11
N HIS A 65 -23.33 6.28 -6.49
CA HIS A 65 -23.82 6.56 -7.85
C HIS A 65 -23.96 5.34 -8.79
N GLN A 66 -25.08 5.26 -9.51
CA GLN A 66 -25.30 4.27 -10.58
C GLN A 66 -24.64 4.77 -11.88
N GLY A 67 -23.91 3.93 -12.60
CA GLY A 67 -23.03 4.33 -13.70
C GLY A 67 -21.55 4.16 -13.33
N PHE A 68 -20.79 5.26 -13.24
CA PHE A 68 -19.34 5.24 -12.97
C PHE A 68 -18.95 5.08 -11.49
N GLY A 69 -19.90 4.68 -10.64
CA GLY A 69 -19.91 5.01 -9.21
C GLY A 69 -18.59 4.86 -8.43
N VAL A 70 -18.28 5.90 -7.66
CA VAL A 70 -17.08 6.00 -6.82
C VAL A 70 -17.14 4.95 -5.71
N PRO A 71 -16.13 4.07 -5.58
CA PRO A 71 -16.02 3.23 -4.41
C PRO A 71 -15.52 4.04 -3.21
N CYS A 72 -16.13 3.82 -2.05
CA CYS A 72 -15.63 4.36 -0.78
C CYS A 72 -15.94 3.39 0.37
N ILE A 73 -15.28 3.59 1.50
CA ILE A 73 -15.57 2.86 2.74
C ILE A 73 -16.16 3.84 3.74
N THR A 74 -17.34 3.55 4.25
CA THR A 74 -17.92 4.24 5.41
C THR A 74 -17.67 3.42 6.66
N TYR A 75 -17.62 4.07 7.84
CA TYR A 75 -17.66 3.34 9.11
C TYR A 75 -18.33 4.09 10.25
N CYS A 76 -18.89 3.36 11.21
CA CYS A 76 -19.56 3.90 12.38
C CYS A 76 -19.25 3.11 13.67
N ILE A 77 -19.71 3.61 14.83
CA ILE A 77 -19.65 2.85 16.10
C ILE A 77 -20.78 1.80 16.13
N PRO A 78 -20.62 0.65 16.82
CA PRO A 78 -21.65 -0.40 16.83
C PRO A 78 -23.07 0.06 17.22
N LYS A 79 -23.20 1.09 18.08
CA LYS A 79 -24.51 1.70 18.42
C LYS A 79 -25.24 2.34 17.23
N LEU A 80 -24.52 2.79 16.21
CA LEU A 80 -25.05 3.43 15.00
C LEU A 80 -25.15 2.46 13.80
N ALA A 81 -24.73 1.20 13.94
CA ALA A 81 -24.81 0.23 12.85
C ALA A 81 -26.27 -0.01 12.40
N ARG A 82 -27.22 0.01 13.35
CA ARG A 82 -28.66 -0.14 13.06
C ARG A 82 -29.30 1.08 12.38
N SER A 83 -28.77 2.29 12.58
CA SER A 83 -29.21 3.50 11.87
C SER A 83 -28.44 3.75 10.58
N ALA A 84 -27.40 2.94 10.30
CA ALA A 84 -26.47 3.08 9.17
C ALA A 84 -25.87 4.50 9.00
N GLN A 85 -25.83 5.28 10.08
CA GLN A 85 -25.21 6.61 10.13
C GLN A 85 -23.70 6.47 10.23
N CYS A 86 -22.95 7.08 9.32
CA CYS A 86 -21.49 6.95 9.27
C CYS A 86 -20.77 8.11 9.99
N ILE A 87 -19.62 7.80 10.59
CA ILE A 87 -18.76 8.75 11.32
C ILE A 87 -17.62 9.26 10.43
N ALA A 88 -17.25 8.50 9.41
CA ALA A 88 -16.26 8.90 8.42
C ALA A 88 -16.51 8.17 7.10
N ILE A 89 -16.05 8.81 6.02
CA ILE A 89 -15.93 8.26 4.67
C ILE A 89 -14.43 8.15 4.34
N ILE A 90 -14.05 7.10 3.62
CA ILE A 90 -12.70 6.89 3.07
C ILE A 90 -12.87 6.68 1.55
N PRO A 91 -12.61 7.69 0.70
CA PRO A 91 -12.62 7.51 -0.75
C PRO A 91 -11.58 6.47 -1.17
N LEU A 92 -11.94 5.59 -2.12
CA LEU A 92 -11.03 4.61 -2.70
C LEU A 92 -10.64 5.04 -4.12
N VAL A 93 -9.64 5.92 -4.21
CA VAL A 93 -9.06 6.33 -5.50
C VAL A 93 -8.21 5.17 -6.04
N GLU A 94 -8.67 4.53 -7.12
CA GLU A 94 -8.07 3.30 -7.69
C GLU A 94 -6.56 3.41 -7.97
N SER A 95 -6.09 4.59 -8.38
CA SER A 95 -4.68 4.86 -8.70
C SER A 95 -3.74 4.84 -7.48
N SER A 96 -4.29 5.04 -6.27
CA SER A 96 -3.53 5.53 -5.11
C SER A 96 -3.84 4.80 -3.80
N CYS A 97 -4.72 3.80 -3.82
CA CYS A 97 -5.13 3.04 -2.63
C CYS A 97 -4.60 1.60 -2.71
N ILE A 98 -4.03 1.09 -1.63
CA ILE A 98 -3.40 -0.26 -1.59
C ILE A 98 -3.91 -1.02 -0.38
N VAL A 99 -4.40 -2.25 -0.59
CA VAL A 99 -4.71 -3.20 0.49
C VAL A 99 -3.56 -4.20 0.67
N VAL A 100 -3.13 -4.41 1.91
CA VAL A 100 -1.95 -5.23 2.25
C VAL A 100 -2.27 -6.11 3.48
N PRO A 101 -2.28 -7.45 3.37
CA PRO A 101 -2.34 -8.35 4.53
C PRO A 101 -1.18 -8.13 5.50
N HIS A 102 -1.37 -8.37 6.80
CA HIS A 102 -0.27 -8.30 7.76
C HIS A 102 0.58 -9.59 7.70
N PRO A 103 1.90 -9.53 7.44
CA PRO A 103 2.71 -10.70 7.07
C PRO A 103 2.83 -11.78 8.16
N SER A 104 2.65 -11.41 9.43
CA SER A 104 2.76 -12.30 10.59
C SER A 104 1.51 -12.33 11.49
N LYS A 105 0.34 -11.93 10.97
CA LYS A 105 -0.91 -11.89 11.75
C LYS A 105 -2.14 -12.14 10.87
N ASP A 106 -2.70 -13.33 10.96
CA ASP A 106 -3.69 -13.79 9.97
C ASP A 106 -5.02 -13.02 10.00
N THR A 107 -5.30 -12.24 11.05
CA THR A 107 -6.51 -11.43 11.21
C THR A 107 -6.32 -9.94 10.90
N GLU A 108 -5.07 -9.45 10.77
CA GLU A 108 -4.78 -8.03 10.54
C GLU A 108 -4.48 -7.74 9.05
N PHE A 109 -4.90 -6.57 8.58
CA PHE A 109 -4.55 -6.03 7.28
C PHE A 109 -4.49 -4.49 7.34
N ALA A 110 -3.89 -3.88 6.32
CA ALA A 110 -3.81 -2.44 6.19
C ALA A 110 -4.42 -1.97 4.87
N LEU A 111 -5.28 -0.98 4.95
CA LEU A 111 -5.65 -0.13 3.81
C LEU A 111 -4.80 1.14 3.85
N ILE A 112 -4.05 1.38 2.78
CA ILE A 112 -3.24 2.58 2.58
C ILE A 112 -3.99 3.45 1.56
N VAL A 113 -4.15 4.73 1.85
CA VAL A 113 -4.73 5.76 0.97
C VAL A 113 -3.81 7.00 1.00
N PRO A 114 -3.98 8.00 0.11
CA PRO A 114 -3.21 9.25 0.18
C PRO A 114 -3.17 9.85 1.60
N GLY A 115 -1.97 10.13 2.09
CA GLY A 115 -1.71 10.69 3.42
C GLY A 115 -2.08 9.81 4.63
N ARG A 116 -2.66 8.60 4.48
CA ARG A 116 -3.16 7.83 5.64
C ARG A 116 -3.09 6.30 5.51
N ARG A 117 -2.68 5.65 6.59
CA ARG A 117 -2.74 4.19 6.78
C ARG A 117 -3.82 3.83 7.79
N TYR A 118 -4.69 2.90 7.42
CA TYR A 118 -5.75 2.32 8.23
C TYR A 118 -5.39 0.88 8.55
N GLU A 119 -4.93 0.62 9.78
CA GLU A 119 -4.71 -0.74 10.26
C GLU A 119 -6.03 -1.29 10.82
N LEU A 120 -6.45 -2.43 10.29
CA LEU A 120 -7.74 -3.07 10.48
C LEU A 120 -7.53 -4.52 10.91
N LYS A 121 -8.44 -5.04 11.73
CA LYS A 121 -8.45 -6.43 12.18
C LYS A 121 -9.85 -7.02 12.00
N ALA A 122 -9.93 -8.17 11.34
CA ALA A 122 -11.16 -8.94 11.20
C ALA A 122 -11.36 -9.93 12.36
N LEU A 123 -12.54 -10.54 12.46
CA LEU A 123 -12.84 -11.53 13.51
C LEU A 123 -11.97 -12.78 13.37
N ASN A 124 -11.67 -13.20 12.15
CA ASN A 124 -10.88 -14.38 11.81
C ASN A 124 -10.14 -14.18 10.46
N SER A 125 -9.27 -15.13 10.10
CA SER A 125 -8.45 -15.06 8.89
C SER A 125 -9.27 -15.06 7.60
N ARG A 126 -10.27 -15.93 7.51
CA ARG A 126 -11.21 -15.98 6.38
C ARG A 126 -11.88 -14.62 6.14
N GLU A 127 -12.39 -13.97 7.19
CA GLU A 127 -13.04 -12.66 7.04
C GLU A 127 -12.02 -11.59 6.57
N ARG A 128 -10.78 -11.61 7.07
CA ARG A 128 -9.69 -10.76 6.54
C ARG A 128 -9.48 -11.00 5.05
N ASP A 129 -9.42 -12.24 4.60
CA ASP A 129 -9.19 -12.57 3.19
C ASP A 129 -10.37 -12.16 2.30
N GLU A 130 -11.61 -12.35 2.75
CA GLU A 130 -12.80 -11.82 2.07
C GLU A 130 -12.74 -10.28 1.93
N TRP A 131 -12.30 -9.54 2.96
CA TRP A 131 -12.12 -8.09 2.87
C TRP A 131 -10.97 -7.71 1.93
N VAL A 132 -9.83 -8.39 1.98
CA VAL A 132 -8.68 -8.11 1.10
C VAL A 132 -9.02 -8.35 -0.37
N VAL A 133 -9.66 -9.48 -0.68
CA VAL A 133 -10.06 -9.85 -2.06
C VAL A 133 -11.05 -8.83 -2.62
N VAL A 134 -12.13 -8.52 -1.89
CA VAL A 134 -13.16 -7.58 -2.39
C VAL A 134 -12.60 -6.16 -2.52
N LEU A 135 -11.75 -5.70 -1.60
CA LEU A 135 -11.09 -4.39 -1.74
C LEU A 135 -10.17 -4.33 -2.96
N ALA A 136 -9.39 -5.36 -3.24
CA ALA A 136 -8.51 -5.39 -4.41
C ALA A 136 -9.29 -5.48 -5.74
N GLN A 137 -10.39 -6.24 -5.77
CA GLN A 137 -11.32 -6.27 -6.92
C GLN A 137 -11.88 -4.87 -7.22
N VAL A 138 -12.34 -4.17 -6.17
CA VAL A 138 -12.89 -2.81 -6.30
C VAL A 138 -11.83 -1.79 -6.72
N LEU A 139 -10.59 -1.94 -6.26
CA LEU A 139 -9.44 -1.12 -6.66
C LEU A 139 -8.84 -1.51 -8.03
N LYS A 140 -9.41 -2.52 -8.72
CA LYS A 140 -8.92 -3.13 -9.97
C LYS A 140 -7.45 -3.59 -9.92
N HIS A 141 -6.88 -3.75 -8.73
CA HIS A 141 -5.51 -4.19 -8.56
C HIS A 141 -5.43 -5.72 -8.68
N LYS A 142 -4.47 -6.21 -9.48
CA LYS A 142 -4.02 -7.59 -9.34
C LYS A 142 -3.50 -7.76 -7.91
N VAL A 143 -4.14 -8.63 -7.12
CA VAL A 143 -3.70 -8.89 -5.74
C VAL A 143 -2.27 -9.44 -5.81
N SER A 144 -1.29 -8.69 -5.31
CA SER A 144 0.04 -9.22 -5.04
C SER A 144 -0.04 -10.10 -3.79
N LEU A 145 -0.62 -11.29 -3.96
CA LEU A 145 -0.53 -12.38 -3.01
C LEU A 145 0.92 -12.87 -3.02
N THR A 146 1.78 -12.22 -2.24
CA THR A 146 3.13 -12.71 -1.93
C THR A 146 3.00 -13.89 -0.95
N ILE A 147 2.40 -14.98 -1.43
CA ILE A 147 2.35 -16.26 -0.72
C ILE A 147 3.79 -16.78 -0.66
N PRO A 148 4.34 -17.11 0.51
CA PRO A 148 5.57 -17.88 0.58
C PRO A 148 5.32 -19.22 -0.10
N GLN A 149 5.93 -19.47 -1.26
CA GLN A 149 5.81 -20.77 -1.91
C GLN A 149 6.47 -21.83 -1.02
N SER A 150 5.63 -22.65 -0.38
CA SER A 150 6.05 -23.93 0.18
C SER A 150 6.78 -24.73 -0.89
N ARG A 151 7.90 -25.37 -0.53
CA ARG A 151 8.77 -26.07 -1.47
C ARG A 151 8.02 -27.20 -2.18
N GLU A 152 7.66 -26.99 -3.44
CA GLU A 152 7.17 -28.02 -4.34
C GLU A 152 8.37 -28.71 -5.01
N LEU A 153 8.33 -30.04 -5.15
CA LEU A 153 9.47 -30.84 -5.59
C LEU A 153 9.66 -30.77 -7.11
N GLU A 154 10.91 -30.66 -7.56
CA GLU A 154 11.23 -30.51 -8.97
C GLU A 154 10.99 -31.80 -9.78
N ILE A 155 10.31 -31.67 -10.92
CA ILE A 155 10.23 -32.70 -11.97
C ILE A 155 10.86 -32.10 -13.25
N PRO A 156 11.86 -32.76 -13.88
CA PRO A 156 12.54 -32.20 -15.05
C PRO A 156 11.61 -31.97 -16.26
N ARG A 157 11.75 -30.82 -16.92
CA ARG A 157 11.07 -30.52 -18.20
C ARG A 157 12.05 -30.57 -19.38
N THR A 158 11.59 -31.14 -20.49
CA THR A 158 12.24 -31.07 -21.81
C THR A 158 12.07 -29.68 -22.45
N LYS A 159 12.90 -29.38 -23.46
CA LYS A 159 12.93 -28.08 -24.19
C LYS A 159 12.30 -28.23 -25.61
N PRO A 160 12.34 -27.22 -26.52
CA PRO A 160 11.17 -26.36 -26.72
C PRO A 160 10.74 -26.21 -28.20
N PHE A 161 9.71 -25.40 -28.44
CA PHE A 161 9.39 -24.86 -29.77
C PHE A 161 9.32 -23.31 -29.70
N SER A 162 9.37 -22.61 -30.84
CA SER A 162 9.62 -21.15 -30.87
C SER A 162 8.83 -20.41 -31.97
N LEU A 163 8.94 -19.06 -31.96
CA LEU A 163 8.23 -18.07 -32.79
C LEU A 163 6.76 -17.83 -32.32
N SER A 164 6.20 -16.62 -32.36
CA SER A 164 6.69 -15.32 -32.86
C SER A 164 6.13 -14.12 -32.05
N THR A 165 6.42 -12.88 -32.51
CA THR A 165 5.80 -11.60 -32.08
C THR A 165 6.19 -11.10 -30.68
N GLN A 166 7.20 -10.22 -30.65
CA GLN A 166 7.70 -9.59 -29.41
C GLN A 166 6.93 -8.30 -29.09
N GLU A 167 5.74 -8.43 -28.51
CA GLU A 167 5.08 -7.32 -27.82
C GLU A 167 5.98 -6.83 -26.65
N ARG A 168 6.18 -5.52 -26.51
CA ARG A 168 7.03 -4.94 -25.45
C ARG A 168 6.35 -5.08 -24.09
N GLN A 169 6.59 -6.20 -23.41
CA GLN A 169 6.14 -6.37 -22.03
C GLN A 169 6.71 -5.25 -21.13
N PRO A 170 5.91 -4.70 -20.20
CA PRO A 170 6.37 -3.65 -19.31
C PRO A 170 7.50 -4.16 -18.41
N THR A 171 8.55 -3.34 -18.22
CA THR A 171 9.73 -3.71 -17.41
C THR A 171 9.31 -4.17 -16.02
N MET A 172 9.78 -5.34 -15.61
CA MET A 172 9.28 -6.03 -14.42
C MET A 172 9.77 -5.35 -13.15
N LYS A 173 8.99 -4.39 -12.65
CA LYS A 173 9.30 -3.64 -11.41
C LYS A 173 9.40 -4.58 -10.22
N ARG A 174 10.63 -4.89 -9.81
CA ARG A 174 10.89 -5.77 -8.67
C ARG A 174 10.76 -4.94 -7.39
N VAL A 175 9.81 -5.33 -6.55
CA VAL A 175 9.62 -4.72 -5.23
C VAL A 175 10.41 -5.54 -4.22
N LEU A 176 11.33 -4.91 -3.50
CA LEU A 176 12.01 -5.51 -2.35
C LEU A 176 11.44 -4.89 -1.07
N GLU A 177 11.09 -5.71 -0.10
CA GLU A 177 10.50 -5.26 1.17
C GLU A 177 11.27 -5.85 2.34
N GLY A 178 11.54 -5.05 3.36
CA GLY A 178 12.30 -5.49 4.52
C GLY A 178 12.48 -4.41 5.57
N PHE A 179 12.99 -4.79 6.73
CA PHE A 179 13.40 -3.87 7.77
C PHE A 179 14.86 -3.46 7.56
N LEU A 180 15.13 -2.16 7.51
CA LEU A 180 16.47 -1.58 7.33
C LEU A 180 16.80 -0.64 8.48
N ASP A 181 18.04 -0.68 8.95
CA ASP A 181 18.50 0.20 10.04
C ASP A 181 19.02 1.53 9.50
N LYS A 182 18.30 2.60 9.85
CA LYS A 182 18.53 3.94 9.32
C LYS A 182 19.17 4.84 10.37
N ARG A 183 20.35 5.39 10.06
CA ARG A 183 21.03 6.40 10.88
C ARG A 183 20.91 7.78 10.23
N LYS A 184 20.66 8.80 11.06
CA LYS A 184 20.68 10.20 10.62
C LYS A 184 22.13 10.69 10.54
N GLN A 185 22.60 11.05 9.36
CA GLN A 185 23.92 11.67 9.18
C GLN A 185 23.87 13.14 9.67
N GLY A 186 24.97 13.60 10.28
CA GLY A 186 25.07 14.89 10.98
C GLY A 186 26.26 14.90 11.94
N ARG A 187 26.48 16.02 12.67
CA ARG A 187 27.66 16.23 13.56
C ARG A 187 27.62 15.41 14.88
N GLY A 188 27.23 14.13 14.83
CA GLY A 188 27.20 13.26 16.01
C GLY A 188 26.89 11.80 15.69
N LEU A 189 27.24 10.90 16.62
CA LEU A 189 26.95 9.46 16.57
C LEU A 189 25.48 9.20 16.91
N GLY A 190 24.58 9.59 15.99
CA GLY A 190 23.16 9.28 16.09
C GLY A 190 22.91 7.77 16.04
N THR A 191 22.02 7.27 16.91
CA THR A 191 21.64 5.85 16.95
C THR A 191 20.93 5.40 15.67
N PHE A 192 21.17 4.15 15.28
CA PHE A 192 20.38 3.49 14.24
C PHE A 192 18.93 3.33 14.70
N ARG A 193 18.00 3.40 13.76
CA ARG A 193 16.58 3.14 13.99
C ARG A 193 16.04 2.26 12.88
N ASN A 194 15.63 1.07 13.28
CA ASN A 194 15.04 0.09 12.39
C ASN A 194 13.72 0.61 11.77
N ARG A 195 13.56 0.46 10.45
CA ARG A 195 12.42 0.96 9.68
C ARG A 195 12.02 -0.03 8.60
N PHE A 196 10.73 -0.34 8.50
CA PHE A 196 10.22 -1.05 7.33
C PHE A 196 10.35 -0.17 6.09
N CYS A 197 10.92 -0.74 5.03
CA CYS A 197 11.25 -0.07 3.79
C CYS A 197 10.75 -0.91 2.61
N ARG A 198 10.13 -0.23 1.64
CA ARG A 198 9.78 -0.78 0.32
C ARG A 198 10.67 -0.12 -0.73
N LEU A 199 11.47 -0.92 -1.40
CA LEU A 199 12.34 -0.53 -2.52
C LEU A 199 11.63 -0.84 -3.83
N TRP A 200 11.56 0.12 -4.74
CA TRP A 200 11.13 -0.12 -6.12
C TRP A 200 12.36 -0.15 -7.02
N VAL A 201 12.60 -1.28 -7.68
CA VAL A 201 13.67 -1.44 -8.68
C VAL A 201 13.03 -1.49 -10.06
N ASP A 202 13.31 -0.49 -10.90
CA ASP A 202 12.97 -0.51 -12.32
C ASP A 202 14.15 -1.12 -13.10
N THR A 203 13.90 -2.21 -13.82
CA THR A 203 14.92 -3.00 -14.53
C THR A 203 14.85 -2.79 -16.05
N GLY A 204 14.81 -1.52 -16.47
CA GLY A 204 14.97 -1.17 -17.89
C GLY A 204 16.42 -1.34 -18.37
N ASP A 205 16.65 -1.15 -19.67
CA ASP A 205 17.92 -1.44 -20.38
C ASP A 205 19.08 -0.46 -20.06
N LYS A 206 19.15 0.05 -18.83
CA LYS A 206 20.23 0.92 -18.34
C LYS A 206 20.71 0.42 -16.97
N PRO A 207 22.04 0.35 -16.71
CA PRO A 207 22.59 -0.15 -15.46
C PRO A 207 22.32 0.74 -14.22
N MET A 208 21.55 1.83 -14.37
CA MET A 208 21.12 2.71 -13.28
C MET A 208 19.64 2.51 -12.97
N GLY A 209 19.32 1.49 -12.16
CA GLY A 209 17.97 1.30 -11.64
C GLY A 209 17.55 2.45 -10.72
N SER A 210 16.50 3.19 -11.07
CA SER A 210 16.06 4.35 -10.29
C SER A 210 15.28 3.94 -9.04
N ILE A 211 15.98 3.88 -7.89
CA ILE A 211 15.39 3.46 -6.62
C ILE A 211 14.54 4.56 -5.99
N SER A 212 13.30 4.18 -5.66
CA SER A 212 12.45 4.92 -4.72
C SER A 212 12.25 4.10 -3.45
N TYR A 213 12.54 4.68 -2.27
CA TYR A 213 12.04 4.20 -0.98
C TYR A 213 11.00 5.18 -0.43
N THR A 214 10.13 4.72 0.47
CA THR A 214 9.23 5.60 1.25
C THR A 214 9.27 5.26 2.74
N THR A 215 9.85 6.14 3.55
CA THR A 215 9.58 6.23 4.99
C THR A 215 8.87 7.57 5.25
N ASP A 216 7.76 7.53 5.99
CA ASP A 216 7.03 8.72 6.47
C ASP A 216 6.61 9.71 5.35
N TYR A 217 6.11 9.19 4.22
CA TYR A 217 5.64 9.91 3.02
C TYR A 217 6.67 10.82 2.30
N ARG A 218 7.94 10.79 2.70
CA ARG A 218 8.99 11.57 2.03
C ARG A 218 9.45 10.89 0.74
N THR A 219 9.99 11.68 -0.19
CA THR A 219 10.60 11.25 -1.45
C THR A 219 12.08 11.62 -1.49
N TRP A 220 12.89 10.83 -2.21
CA TRP A 220 14.34 10.77 -2.05
C TRP A 220 15.04 10.47 -3.38
N GLU A 221 16.36 10.58 -3.38
CA GLU A 221 17.26 10.12 -4.44
C GLU A 221 18.39 9.26 -3.79
N VAL A 222 18.70 8.09 -4.35
CA VAL A 222 19.89 7.29 -3.96
C VAL A 222 21.14 7.98 -4.51
N LEU A 223 22.20 8.01 -3.70
CA LEU A 223 23.54 8.43 -4.11
C LEU A 223 24.43 7.18 -4.18
N GLY A 224 24.85 6.81 -5.38
CA GLY A 224 25.73 5.67 -5.64
C GLY A 224 25.08 4.55 -6.46
N SER A 225 25.90 3.61 -6.91
CA SER A 225 25.48 2.29 -7.38
C SER A 225 25.04 1.43 -6.19
N ILE A 226 24.15 0.45 -6.44
CA ILE A 226 24.01 -0.70 -5.56
C ILE A 226 24.69 -1.87 -6.25
N ASP A 227 25.98 -2.03 -5.98
CA ASP A 227 26.78 -3.14 -6.50
C ASP A 227 26.49 -4.39 -5.67
N VAL A 228 25.53 -5.20 -6.16
CA VAL A 228 25.20 -6.50 -5.56
C VAL A 228 26.28 -7.51 -5.93
N ILE A 229 27.41 -7.46 -5.22
CA ILE A 229 28.53 -8.39 -5.42
C ILE A 229 28.08 -9.81 -5.01
N PRO A 230 28.11 -10.82 -5.92
CA PRO A 230 27.74 -12.18 -5.57
C PRO A 230 28.59 -12.71 -4.41
N GLY A 231 27.92 -13.14 -3.34
CA GLY A 231 28.57 -13.62 -2.11
C GLY A 231 28.75 -12.57 -1.00
N GLN A 232 28.47 -11.27 -1.23
CA GLN A 232 28.36 -10.30 -0.14
C GLN A 232 26.95 -10.28 0.48
N THR A 233 26.89 -10.39 1.81
CA THR A 233 25.66 -10.27 2.62
C THR A 233 25.34 -8.83 3.03
N ARG A 234 26.15 -7.85 2.63
CA ARG A 234 26.01 -6.45 3.03
C ARG A 234 25.79 -5.57 1.81
N VAL A 235 24.68 -4.84 1.83
CA VAL A 235 24.40 -3.75 0.88
C VAL A 235 24.39 -2.45 1.65
N GLU A 236 25.17 -1.47 1.19
CA GLU A 236 25.31 -0.14 1.78
C GLU A 236 25.13 0.92 0.69
N PHE A 237 24.27 1.92 0.94
CA PHE A 237 24.01 3.02 0.02
C PHE A 237 23.57 4.28 0.76
N ASP A 238 23.88 5.45 0.18
CA ASP A 238 23.50 6.74 0.73
C ASP A 238 22.16 7.22 0.14
N LEU A 239 21.32 7.82 1.00
CA LEU A 239 20.00 8.36 0.64
C LEU A 239 19.94 9.87 0.87
N LYS A 240 19.70 10.64 -0.19
CA LYS A 240 19.50 12.10 -0.08
C LYS A 240 18.03 12.44 0.13
N GLU A 241 17.72 13.09 1.25
CA GLU A 241 16.46 13.79 1.48
C GLU A 241 16.45 15.08 0.62
N LYS A 242 15.28 15.53 0.13
CA LYS A 242 15.13 16.83 -0.58
C LYS A 242 15.68 18.05 0.20
N SER A 243 15.89 17.91 1.52
CA SER A 243 16.52 18.90 2.41
C SER A 243 18.05 19.00 2.26
N GLY A 244 18.66 18.21 1.37
CA GLY A 244 20.11 18.10 1.20
C GLY A 244 20.78 17.10 2.15
N ARG A 245 20.09 16.62 3.20
CA ARG A 245 20.62 15.66 4.16
C ARG A 245 20.82 14.28 3.53
N VAL A 246 22.03 13.74 3.67
CA VAL A 246 22.35 12.36 3.32
C VAL A 246 22.08 11.44 4.53
N PHE A 247 21.79 10.17 4.25
CA PHE A 247 21.51 9.12 5.24
C PHE A 247 22.06 7.79 4.71
N THR A 248 23.11 7.28 5.35
CA THR A 248 23.66 5.96 5.02
C THR A 248 22.74 4.87 5.55
N VAL A 249 22.36 3.94 4.67
CA VAL A 249 21.58 2.74 5.01
C VAL A 249 22.45 1.53 4.82
N GLN A 250 22.48 0.67 5.83
CA GLN A 250 23.15 -0.61 5.80
C GLN A 250 22.10 -1.70 5.99
N ASN A 251 22.10 -2.71 5.13
CA ASN A 251 21.31 -3.91 5.32
C ASN A 251 22.20 -5.03 5.91
N PRO A 252 22.06 -5.40 7.19
CA PRO A 252 22.64 -6.62 7.72
C PRO A 252 21.75 -7.81 7.32
N MET A 253 21.98 -8.42 6.15
CA MET A 253 21.39 -9.72 5.88
C MET A 253 22.13 -10.77 6.71
N GLN A 254 21.39 -11.40 7.63
CA GLN A 254 21.69 -12.70 8.25
C GLN A 254 20.89 -13.78 7.52
#